data_AF-A0A930DMT8-F1
#
_entry.id   AF-A0A930DMT8-F1
#
_cell.length_a   1.000
_cell.length_b   1.000
_cell.length_c   1.000
_cell.angle_alpha   90.00
_cell.angle_beta   90.00
_cell.angle_gamma   90.00
#
_symmetry.space_group_name_H-M   'P 1'
#
loop_
_entity.id
_entity.type
_entity.pdbx_description
1 polymer ?
#
loop_
_entity_poly.entity_id
_entity_poly.type
_entity_poly.pdbx_seq_one_letter_code
_entity_poly.pdbx_strand_id
1 'polypeptide(L)' 'MHLTLKESGQELPREKAIRLGVSALTDEELLAVILRTGTREESVLALAEKVLHLSPVYDGLVGLMQY' A
#
# COMPACT_ATOMS: atom_id res chain seq x y z
N MET A 1 -4.77 -11.56 14.90
CA MET A 1 -4.15 -11.06 13.65
C MET A 1 -5.16 -11.27 12.54
N HIS A 2 -5.77 -10.21 12.02
CA HIS A 2 -6.78 -10.32 10.97
C HIS A 2 -6.04 -10.46 9.63
N LEU A 3 -5.93 -11.69 9.14
CA LEU A 3 -5.40 -11.99 7.81
C LEU A 3 -6.53 -11.76 6.81
N THR A 4 -6.69 -10.52 6.34
CA THR A 4 -7.60 -10.19 5.23
C THR A 4 -7.26 -11.06 4.03
N LEU A 5 -8.31 -11.63 3.45
CA LEU A 5 -8.27 -12.72 2.50
C LEU A 5 -7.26 -12.50 1.37
N LYS A 6 -6.42 -13.52 1.15
CA LYS A 6 -5.59 -13.65 -0.04
C LYS A 6 -6.52 -13.85 -1.22
N GLU A 7 -6.82 -12.79 -1.96
CA GLU A 7 -7.41 -12.95 -3.29
C GLU A 7 -6.41 -13.72 -4.16
N SER A 8 -6.94 -14.75 -4.80
CA SER A 8 -6.24 -15.88 -5.35
C SER A 8 -5.23 -15.47 -6.43
N GLY A 9 -3.93 -15.53 -6.11
CA GLY A 9 -2.86 -15.60 -7.12
C GLY A 9 -2.01 -14.35 -7.34
N GLN A 10 -2.27 -13.23 -6.65
CA GLN A 10 -1.38 -12.06 -6.71
C GLN A 10 -0.24 -12.18 -5.68
N GLU A 11 0.98 -11.91 -6.14
CA GLU A 11 2.19 -11.83 -5.32
C GLU A 11 2.03 -10.65 -4.33
N LEU A 12 2.32 -10.86 -3.05
CA LEU A 12 2.23 -9.78 -2.07
C LEU A 12 3.25 -8.68 -2.42
N PRO A 13 2.97 -7.40 -2.14
CA PRO A 13 3.91 -6.31 -2.38
C PRO A 13 5.30 -6.58 -1.82
N ARG A 14 5.37 -7.21 -0.64
CA ARG A 14 6.65 -7.60 -0.01
C ARG A 14 7.37 -8.71 -0.78
N GLU A 15 6.65 -9.68 -1.31
CA GLU A 15 7.22 -10.77 -2.12
C GLU A 15 7.76 -10.21 -3.45
N LYS A 16 6.97 -9.34 -4.10
CA LYS A 16 7.37 -8.61 -5.31
C LYS A 16 8.61 -7.76 -5.08
N ALA A 17 8.71 -7.06 -3.95
CA ALA A 17 9.87 -6.27 -3.59
C ALA A 17 11.15 -7.12 -3.42
N ILE A 18 11.02 -8.32 -2.83
CA ILE A 18 12.14 -9.25 -2.67
C ILE A 18 12.59 -9.80 -4.03
N ARG A 19 11.63 -10.14 -4.91
CA ARG A 19 11.91 -10.77 -6.20
C ARG A 19 12.38 -9.79 -7.28
N LEU A 20 11.79 -8.61 -7.35
CA LEU A 20 11.99 -7.62 -8.42
C LEU A 20 12.67 -6.33 -7.95
N GLY A 21 12.86 -6.16 -6.64
CA GLY A 21 13.32 -4.91 -6.05
C GLY A 21 12.19 -3.93 -5.76
N VAL A 22 12.46 -2.97 -4.86
CA VAL A 22 11.48 -1.96 -4.42
C VAL A 22 11.04 -1.05 -5.56
N SER A 23 11.90 -0.81 -6.55
CA SER A 23 11.58 -0.01 -7.74
C SER A 23 10.50 -0.62 -8.65
N ALA A 24 10.15 -1.89 -8.46
CA ALA A 24 9.08 -2.55 -9.19
C ALA A 24 7.70 -2.38 -8.53
N LEU A 25 7.65 -1.77 -7.34
CA LEU A 25 6.41 -1.50 -6.62
C LEU A 25 5.72 -0.25 -7.17
N THR A 26 4.39 -0.25 -7.19
CA THR A 26 3.62 0.99 -7.30
C THR A 26 3.71 1.79 -6.00
N ASP A 27 3.28 3.05 -6.01
CA ASP A 27 3.29 3.89 -4.80
C ASP A 27 2.37 3.30 -3.71
N GLU A 28 1.23 2.72 -4.09
CA GLU A 28 0.32 2.02 -3.19
C GLU A 28 0.97 0.78 -2.58
N GLU A 29 1.65 -0.03 -3.40
CA GLU A 29 2.36 -1.23 -2.95
C GLU A 29 3.52 -0.87 -2.01
N LEU A 30 4.29 0.17 -2.35
CA LEU A 30 5.38 0.67 -1.53
C LEU A 30 4.87 1.15 -0.17
N LEU A 31 3.83 1.98 -0.17
CA LEU A 31 3.22 2.47 1.05
C LEU A 31 2.60 1.32 1.86
N ALA A 32 2.00 0.32 1.21
CA ALA A 32 1.48 -0.87 1.88
C ALA A 32 2.58 -1.70 2.56
N VAL A 33 3.77 -1.82 1.95
CA VAL A 33 4.94 -2.45 2.58
C VAL A 33 5.39 -1.68 3.83
N ILE A 34 5.37 -0.35 3.78
CA ILE A 34 5.75 0.53 4.90
C ILE A 34 4.72 0.43 6.04
N LEU A 35 3.42 0.46 5.72
CA LEU A 35 2.33 0.35 6.70
C LEU A 35 2.27 -1.03 7.36
N ARG A 36 2.72 -2.09 6.68
CA ARG A 36 2.82 -3.50 7.11
C ARG A 36 1.49 -4.20 7.42
N THR A 37 0.49 -3.49 7.91
CA THR A 37 -0.82 -4.03 8.28
C THR A 37 -1.91 -3.03 7.98
N GLY A 38 -3.06 -3.54 7.51
CA GLY A 38 -4.27 -2.74 7.35
C GLY A 38 -4.99 -2.55 8.68
N THR A 39 -6.23 -2.07 8.61
CA THR A 39 -7.10 -1.95 9.78
C THR A 39 -7.98 -3.20 9.93
N ARG A 40 -8.93 -3.16 10.87
CA ARG A 40 -9.96 -4.21 10.96
C ARG A 40 -10.92 -4.20 9.78
N GLU A 41 -11.11 -3.05 9.14
CA GLU A 41 -12.13 -2.82 8.12
C GLU A 41 -11.58 -2.88 6.69
N GLU A 42 -10.27 -2.66 6.51
CA GLU A 42 -9.65 -2.59 5.19
C GLU A 42 -8.26 -3.22 5.16
N SER A 43 -7.90 -3.76 3.98
CA SER A 43 -6.58 -4.32 3.73
C SER A 43 -5.51 -3.22 3.72
N VAL A 44 -4.24 -3.60 3.90
CA VAL A 44 -3.13 -2.65 3.87
C VAL A 44 -2.99 -1.95 2.51
N LEU A 45 -3.37 -2.62 1.42
CA LEU A 45 -3.37 -2.04 0.07
C LEU A 45 -4.48 -1.00 -0.10
N ALA A 46 -5.71 -1.34 0.32
CA ALA A 46 -6.83 -0.39 0.30
C ALA A 46 -6.55 0.83 1.19
N LEU A 47 -5.94 0.60 2.36
CA LEU A 47 -5.52 1.68 3.25
C LEU A 47 -4.46 2.58 2.60
N ALA A 48 -3.44 1.98 1.97
CA ALA A 48 -2.39 2.72 1.28
C ALA A 48 -2.95 3.57 0.13
N GLU A 49 -3.84 3.01 -0.69
CA GLU A 49 -4.53 3.72 -1.75
C GLU A 49 -5.31 4.92 -1.20
N LYS A 50 -6.11 4.74 -0.13
CA LYS A 50 -6.83 5.86 0.49
C LYS A 50 -5.89 6.94 0.98
N VAL A 51 -4.79 6.57 1.62
CA VAL A 51 -3.80 7.52 2.15
C VAL A 51 -3.20 8.38 1.03
N LEU A 52 -2.87 7.77 -0.11
CA LEU A 52 -2.33 8.50 -1.27
C LEU A 52 -3.32 9.51 -1.88
N HIS A 53 -4.62 9.29 -1.69
CA HIS A 53 -5.68 10.17 -2.20
C HIS A 53 -6.31 11.09 -1.13
N LEU A 54 -5.70 11.22 0.05
CA LEU A 54 -6.23 12.09 1.12
C LEU A 54 -6.15 13.58 0.79
N SER A 55 -5.24 13.99 -0.09
CA SER A 55 -5.07 15.38 -0.47
C SER A 55 -5.91 15.70 -1.72
N PRO A 56 -6.84 16.67 -1.66
CA PRO A 56 -7.64 17.06 -2.82
C PRO A 56 -6.85 17.91 -3.84
N VAL A 57 -5.63 18.34 -3.49
CA VAL A 57 -4.81 19.24 -4.32
C VAL A 57 -3.59 18.54 -4.90
N TYR A 58 -3.01 17.58 -4.19
CA TYR A 58 -1.76 16.92 -4.54
C TYR A 58 -1.95 15.41 -4.56
N ASP A 59 -1.48 14.78 -5.64
CA ASP A 59 -1.61 13.34 -5.82
C ASP A 59 -0.43 12.57 -5.18
N GLY A 60 -0.68 11.33 -4.79
CA GLY A 60 0.32 10.39 -4.30
C GLY A 60 1.08 10.85 -3.04
N LEU A 61 2.35 10.46 -2.93
CA LEU A 61 3.17 10.68 -1.72
C LEU A 61 3.44 12.16 -1.41
N VAL A 62 3.41 13.03 -2.43
CA VAL A 62 3.65 14.48 -2.25
C VAL A 62 2.54 15.10 -1.40
N GLY A 63 1.30 14.61 -1.51
CA GLY A 63 0.17 15.05 -0.70
C GLY A 63 0.35 14.80 0.80
N LEU A 64 1.18 13.81 1.18
CA LEU A 64 1.45 13.48 2.58
C LEU A 64 2.42 14.46 3.26
N MET A 65 3.23 15.20 2.49
CA MET A 65 4.19 16.16 3.06
C MET A 65 3.55 17.49 3.48
N GLN A 66 2.25 17.66 3.27
CA GLN A 66 1.52 18.91 3.55
C GLN A 66 0.75 18.90 4.88
N TYR A 67 0.97 17.86 5.70
CA TYR A 67 0.38 17.66 7.03
C TYR A 67 1.48 17.48 8.07
#